data_AF-A0A8J3PYI3-F1
#
_entry.id   AF-A0A8J3PYI3-F1
#
_cell.length_a   1.000
_cell.length_b   1.000
_cell.length_c   1.000
_cell.angle_alpha   90.00
_cell.angle_beta   90.00
_cell.angle_gamma   90.00
#
_symmetry.space_group_name_H-M   'P 1'
#
loop_
_entity.id
_entity.type
_entity.pdbx_description
1 polymer ?
#
loop_
_entity_poly.entity_id
_entity_poly.type
_entity_poly.pdbx_seq_one_letter_code
_entity_poly.pdbx_strand_id
1 'polypeptide(L)' 'MIVGHHPGDLDTAMPRPPEPGLFYTADDLAADLPGHVWTVITRTARPRTATTPDGTPVIVHDTVLTARRTR' A
#
# COMPACT_ATOMS: atom_id res chain seq x y z
N MET A 1 1.12 -11.43 5.06
CA MET A 1 1.13 -9.95 5.10
C MET A 1 1.55 -9.47 3.73
N ILE A 2 0.87 -8.47 3.19
CA ILE A 2 1.21 -7.82 1.93
C ILE A 2 1.53 -6.36 2.25
N VAL A 3 2.63 -5.87 1.69
CA VAL A 3 3.05 -4.47 1.76
C VAL A 3 3.41 -4.02 0.34
N GLY A 4 2.90 -2.86 -0.07
CA GLY A 4 3.17 -2.26 -1.38
C GLY A 4 3.18 -0.74 -1.32
N HIS A 5 3.48 -0.09 -2.43
CA HIS A 5 3.38 1.36 -2.52
C HIS A 5 1.93 1.78 -2.75
N HIS A 6 1.47 2.78 -2.01
CA HIS A 6 0.11 3.29 -2.16
C HIS A 6 0.01 4.21 -3.39
N PRO A 7 -1.06 4.12 -4.21
CA PRO A 7 -1.23 4.96 -5.40
C PRO A 7 -1.33 6.46 -5.08
N GLY A 8 -1.76 6.82 -3.88
CA GLY A 8 -1.81 8.22 -3.42
C GLY A 8 -0.44 8.91 -3.36
N ASP A 9 0.67 8.17 -3.47
CA ASP A 9 2.00 8.77 -3.56
C ASP A 9 2.37 9.22 -4.98
N LEU A 10 1.54 8.94 -6.01
CA LEU A 10 1.76 9.42 -7.37
C LEU A 10 1.76 10.96 -7.46
N ASP A 11 1.04 11.62 -6.55
CA ASP A 11 0.95 13.09 -6.46
C ASP A 11 1.99 13.68 -5.49
N THR A 12 2.89 12.87 -4.93
CA THR A 12 3.96 13.35 -4.04
C THR A 12 5.23 13.69 -4.83
N ALA A 13 6.16 14.42 -4.21
CA ALA A 13 7.47 14.70 -4.82
C ALA A 13 8.38 13.46 -4.93
N MET A 14 7.95 12.30 -4.42
CA MET A 14 8.68 11.04 -4.56
C MET A 14 8.55 10.52 -6.00
N PRO A 15 9.65 10.30 -6.74
CA PRO A 15 9.58 9.75 -8.09
C PRO A 15 8.92 8.37 -8.09
N ARG A 16 7.86 8.21 -8.89
CA ARG A 16 7.15 6.96 -9.12
C ARG A 16 7.22 6.58 -10.60
N PRO A 17 7.44 5.30 -10.95
CA PRO A 17 7.28 4.85 -12.32
C PRO A 17 5.86 5.15 -12.83
N PRO A 18 5.69 5.58 -14.09
CA PRO A 18 4.37 5.85 -14.69
C PRO A 18 3.69 4.53 -15.10
N GLU A 19 3.65 3.55 -14.21
CA GLU A 19 3.06 2.23 -14.43
C GLU A 19 1.98 1.98 -13.36
N PRO A 20 0.72 2.35 -13.62
CA PRO A 20 -0.36 2.28 -12.62
C PRO A 20 -0.55 0.88 -12.03
N GLY A 21 -0.27 -0.18 -12.81
CA GLY A 21 -0.39 -1.58 -12.37
C GLY A 21 0.59 -1.98 -11.24
N LEU A 22 1.58 -1.13 -10.91
CA LEU A 22 2.49 -1.36 -9.78
C LEU A 22 1.92 -0.90 -8.43
N PHE A 23 0.81 -0.17 -8.44
CA PHE A 23 0.22 0.43 -7.24
C PHE A 23 -1.15 -0.17 -6.98
N TYR A 24 -1.47 -0.36 -5.71
CA TYR A 24 -2.76 -0.88 -5.25
C TYR A 24 -3.01 -0.38 -3.84
N THR A 25 -4.28 -0.21 -3.49
CA THR A 25 -4.69 0.10 -2.13
C THR A 25 -4.82 -1.18 -1.30
N ALA A 26 -4.84 -1.06 0.03
CA ALA A 26 -5.23 -2.20 0.87
C ALA A 26 -6.69 -2.59 0.58
N ASP A 27 -7.42 -1.66 -0.02
CA ASP A 27 -8.81 -1.82 -0.36
C ASP A 27 -9.05 -2.76 -1.52
N ASP A 28 -8.27 -2.60 -2.58
CA ASP A 28 -8.23 -3.49 -3.75
C ASP A 28 -7.85 -4.91 -3.32
N LEU A 29 -6.78 -5.05 -2.52
CA LEU A 29 -6.31 -6.36 -2.04
C LEU A 29 -7.35 -7.10 -1.20
N ALA A 30 -8.11 -6.38 -0.37
CA ALA A 30 -9.14 -7.00 0.46
C ALA A 30 -10.33 -7.48 -0.36
N ALA A 31 -10.67 -6.77 -1.45
CA ALA A 31 -11.76 -7.15 -2.34
C ALA A 31 -11.45 -8.45 -3.12
N ASP A 32 -10.17 -8.67 -3.46
CA ASP A 32 -9.70 -9.86 -4.17
C ASP A 32 -9.57 -11.10 -3.26
N LEU A 33 -9.57 -10.91 -1.94
CA LEU A 33 -9.33 -12.00 -0.99
C LEU A 33 -10.61 -12.80 -0.71
N PRO A 34 -10.61 -14.14 -0.90
CA PRO A 34 -11.81 -14.95 -0.63
C PRO A 34 -12.20 -14.90 0.85
N GLY A 35 -13.28 -14.17 1.17
CA GLY A 35 -13.69 -13.91 2.56
C GLY A 35 -14.10 -15.15 3.38
N HIS A 36 -14.38 -16.27 2.71
CA HIS A 36 -14.65 -17.55 3.39
C HIS A 36 -13.35 -18.30 3.78
N VAL A 37 -12.22 -17.96 3.16
CA VAL A 37 -10.89 -18.56 3.43
C VAL A 37 -10.04 -17.65 4.31
N TRP A 38 -10.29 -16.34 4.30
CA TRP A 38 -9.44 -15.37 4.97
C TRP A 38 -10.24 -14.32 5.73
N THR A 39 -9.80 -14.01 6.93
CA THR A 39 -10.23 -12.85 7.71
C THR A 39 -9.18 -11.75 7.59
N VAL A 40 -9.56 -10.60 7.05
CA VAL A 40 -8.71 -9.40 7.02
C VAL A 40 -8.59 -8.85 8.44
N ILE A 41 -7.36 -8.57 8.88
CA ILE A 41 -7.00 -8.04 10.21
C ILE A 41 -6.62 -6.57 10.12
N THR A 42 -5.90 -6.17 9.06
CA THR A 42 -5.47 -4.79 8.85
C THR A 42 -5.62 -4.42 7.38
N ARG A 43 -6.08 -3.19 7.14
CA ARG A 43 -6.26 -2.58 5.82
C ARG A 43 -5.98 -1.09 5.98
N THR A 44 -4.81 -0.63 5.54
CA THR A 44 -4.40 0.76 5.77
C THR A 44 -3.42 1.28 4.73
N ALA A 45 -3.44 2.59 4.51
CA ALA A 45 -2.36 3.36 3.91
C ALA A 45 -1.49 3.91 5.05
N ARG A 46 -0.41 3.21 5.39
CA ARG A 46 0.45 3.55 6.53
C ARG A 46 1.42 4.67 6.14
N PRO A 47 1.37 5.85 6.79
CA PRO A 47 2.33 6.91 6.50
C PRO A 47 3.72 6.59 7.07
N ARG A 48 4.76 7.00 6.36
CA ARG A 48 6.14 7.05 6.86
C ARG A 48 6.94 8.15 6.17
N THR A 49 7.97 8.63 6.85
CA THR A 49 8.95 9.53 6.26
C THR A 49 9.82 8.78 5.25
N ALA A 50 10.10 9.43 4.12
CA ALA A 50 11.10 9.05 3.15
C ALA A 50 11.89 10.30 2.73
N THR A 51 13.01 10.09 2.05
CA THR A 51 13.81 11.16 1.47
C THR A 51 13.83 10.98 -0.04
N THR A 52 13.48 12.02 -0.77
CA THR A 52 13.59 12.05 -2.24
C THR A 52 15.07 12.03 -2.68
N PRO A 53 15.36 11.75 -3.95
CA PRO A 53 16.75 11.72 -4.44
C PRO A 53 17.53 13.03 -4.26
N ASP A 54 16.85 14.17 -4.20
CA ASP A 54 17.44 15.50 -3.97
C ASP A 54 17.59 15.85 -2.47
N GLY A 55 17.23 14.95 -1.56
CA GLY A 55 17.38 15.12 -0.12
C GLY A 55 16.16 15.70 0.61
N THR A 56 15.04 15.95 -0.08
CA THR A 56 13.83 16.51 0.53
C THR A 56 13.06 15.45 1.34
N PRO A 57 12.72 15.72 2.61
CA PRO A 57 11.86 14.82 3.38
C PRO A 57 10.41 14.89 2.88
N VAL A 58 9.81 13.73 2.65
CA VAL A 58 8.41 13.59 2.22
C VAL A 58 7.70 12.53 3.04
N ILE A 59 6.37 12.60 3.11
CA ILE A 59 5.55 11.49 3.63
C ILE A 59 5.09 10.66 2.43
N VAL A 60 5.37 9.37 2.51
CA VAL A 60 4.88 8.35 1.58
C VAL A 60 3.99 7.38 2.34
N HIS A 61 3.12 6.68 1.62
CA HIS A 61 2.20 5.72 2.18
C HIS A 61 2.49 4.34 1.64
N ASP A 62 2.64 3.38 2.55
CA ASP A 62 2.67 1.98 2.18
C ASP A 62 1.25 1.42 2.31
N THR A 63 0.78 0.74 1.27
CA THR A 63 -0.40 -0.13 1.34
C THR A 63 -0.06 -1.33 2.21
N VAL A 64 -0.77 -1.53 3.31
CA VAL A 64 -0.57 -2.65 4.23
C VAL A 64 -1.86 -3.44 4.38
N LEU A 65 -1.80 -4.73 4.05
CA LEU A 65 -2.84 -5.71 4.35
C LEU A 65 -2.27 -6.88 5.17
N THR A 66 -2.91 -7.16 6.31
CA THR A 66 -2.71 -8.41 7.04
C THR A 66 -4.01 -9.19 7.04
N ALA A 67 -3.92 -10.51 6.86
CA ALA A 67 -5.05 -11.41 6.92
C ALA A 67 -4.60 -12.73 7.55
N ARG A 68 -5.55 -13.44 8.13
CA ARG A 68 -5.36 -14.77 8.70
C ARG A 68 -6.34 -15.72 8.04
N ARG A 69 -5.88 -16.93 7.74
CA ARG A 69 -6.75 -17.97 7.18
C ARG A 69 -7.82 -18.36 8.20
N THR A 70 -9.07 -18.48 7.77
CA THR A 70 -10.14 -19.10 8.55
C THR A 70 -9.82 -20.58 8.73
N ARG A 71 -10.14 -21.11 9.91
CA ARG A 71 -9.91 -22.53 10.24
C ARG A 71 -11.04 -23.39 9.69
#